data_AF-A0A5P9F1U8-F1
#
_entry.id   AF-A0A5P9F1U8-F1
#
_cell.length_a   1.000
_cell.length_b   1.000
_cell.length_c   1.000
_cell.angle_alpha   90.00
_cell.angle_beta   90.00
_cell.angle_gamma   90.00
#
_symmetry.space_group_name_H-M   'P 1'
#
loop_
_entity.id
_entity.type
_entity.pdbx_description
1 polymer ?
#
loop_
_entity_poly.entity_id
_entity_poly.type
_entity_poly.pdbx_seq_one_letter_code
_entity_poly.pdbx_strand_id
1 'polypeptide(L)'
;MNRFAVFSGSYNLQIGGVADFKESYPTKADAKKKAEEIARDNFFVSWIQIFDKVTDEFSTYSVVDRKLKKRNHSCNTSNFRT
;
A
#
# COMPACT_ATOMS: atom_id res chain seq x y z
N MET A 1 -4.61 17.16 11.73
CA MET A 1 -3.58 16.96 10.67
C MET A 1 -3.77 15.58 10.07
N ASN A 2 -3.74 15.42 8.74
CA ASN A 2 -3.97 14.13 8.09
C ASN A 2 -2.71 13.27 8.11
N ARG A 3 -2.65 12.36 9.08
CA ARG A 3 -1.49 11.53 9.46
C ARG A 3 -1.17 10.42 8.46
N PHE A 4 -2.17 9.79 7.87
CA PHE A 4 -1.99 8.60 7.03
C PHE A 4 -2.18 8.96 5.55
N ALA A 5 -1.21 8.69 4.69
CA ALA A 5 -1.33 8.85 3.24
C ALA A 5 -1.56 7.50 2.56
N VAL A 6 -2.49 7.46 1.60
CA VAL A 6 -2.78 6.25 0.81
C VAL A 6 -2.21 6.41 -0.60
N PHE A 7 -1.45 5.42 -1.02
CA PHE A 7 -0.89 5.29 -2.36
C PHE A 7 -1.38 4.00 -3.00
N SER A 8 -1.58 3.99 -4.31
CA SER A 8 -1.89 2.75 -5.06
C SER A 8 -0.97 2.61 -6.26
N GLY A 9 -0.53 1.38 -6.53
CA GLY A 9 0.18 1.03 -7.76
C GLY A 9 -0.63 0.08 -8.62
N SER A 10 -0.66 0.35 -9.92
CA SER A 10 -1.33 -0.48 -10.92
C SER A 10 -0.39 -1.50 -11.57
N TYR A 11 -0.98 -2.50 -12.23
CA TYR A 11 -0.28 -3.56 -12.97
C TYR A 11 0.41 -3.10 -14.26
N ASN A 12 0.43 -1.81 -14.57
CA ASN A 12 1.06 -1.32 -15.80
C ASN A 12 2.59 -1.51 -15.76
N LEU A 13 2.99 -2.65 -16.33
CA LEU A 13 4.20 -2.91 -17.12
C LEU A 13 5.55 -2.67 -16.42
N GLN A 14 6.11 -3.75 -15.86
CA GLN A 14 7.55 -4.06 -15.73
C GLN A 14 8.50 -3.06 -15.05
N ILE A 15 8.05 -1.89 -14.61
CA ILE A 15 8.86 -0.90 -13.89
C ILE A 15 8.16 -0.55 -12.59
N GLY A 16 8.23 -1.42 -11.59
CA GLY A 16 7.96 -1.08 -10.19
C GLY A 16 6.56 -0.54 -9.82
N GLY A 17 5.64 -0.34 -10.77
CA GLY A 17 4.36 0.36 -10.58
C GLY A 17 4.54 1.83 -10.15
N VAL A 18 3.86 2.77 -10.81
CA VAL A 18 3.85 4.16 -10.35
C VAL A 18 3.01 4.24 -9.07
N ALA A 19 3.60 4.75 -7.99
CA ALA A 19 2.90 5.04 -6.75
C ALA A 19 2.01 6.28 -6.96
N ASP A 20 0.72 6.05 -7.19
CA ASP A 20 -0.24 7.13 -7.35
C ASP A 20 -0.78 7.54 -5.98
N PHE A 21 -0.54 8.79 -5.58
CA PHE A 21 -1.10 9.35 -4.36
C PHE A 21 -2.61 9.51 -4.51
N LYS A 22 -3.37 8.99 -3.55
CA LYS A 22 -4.83 9.07 -3.56
C LYS A 22 -5.33 10.16 -2.65
N GLU A 23 -5.17 9.97 -1.34
CA GLU A 23 -5.67 10.91 -0.34
C GLU A 23 -4.96 10.69 1.00
N SER A 24 -5.03 11.70 1.87
CA SER A 24 -4.54 11.59 3.25
C SER A 24 -5.69 11.63 4.25
N TYR A 25 -5.61 10.77 5.27
CA TYR A 25 -6.63 10.59 6.30
C TYR A 25 -6.08 10.85 7.71
N PRO A 26 -6.94 11.23 8.66
CA PRO A 26 -6.54 11.43 10.05
C PRO A 26 -6.30 10.10 10.79
N THR A 27 -7.02 9.03 10.43
CA THR A 27 -6.92 7.72 11.10
C THR A 27 -6.50 6.60 10.14
N LYS A 28 -5.88 5.57 10.71
CA LYS A 28 -5.51 4.36 9.97
C LYS A 28 -6.74 3.58 9.48
N ALA A 29 -7.84 3.64 10.24
CA ALA A 29 -9.09 2.97 9.89
C ALA A 29 -9.70 3.57 8.62
N ASP A 30 -9.74 4.90 8.51
CA ASP A 30 -10.25 5.60 7.33
C ASP A 30 -9.37 5.34 6.10
N ALA A 31 -8.04 5.41 6.27
CA ALA A 31 -7.10 5.08 5.21
C ALA A 31 -7.27 3.63 4.71
N LYS A 32 -7.50 2.68 5.63
CA LYS A 32 -7.73 1.28 5.28
C LYS A 32 -9.08 1.09 4.58
N LYS A 33 -10.14 1.74 5.04
CA LYS A 33 -11.45 1.70 4.38
C LYS A 33 -11.33 2.19 2.94
N LYS A 34 -10.60 3.28 2.70
CA LYS A 34 -10.37 3.76 1.33
C LYS A 34 -9.56 2.78 0.50
N ALA A 35 -8.53 2.17 1.08
CA ALA A 35 -7.77 1.12 0.40
C ALA A 35 -8.67 -0.06 -0.04
N GLU A 36 -9.62 -0.47 0.81
CA GLU A 36 -10.60 -1.53 0.47
C GLU A 36 -11.61 -1.09 -0.60
N GLU A 37 -12.01 0.17 -0.64
CA GLU A 37 -12.81 0.73 -1.75
C GLU A 37 -12.02 0.70 -3.06
N ILE A 38 -10.79 1.21 -3.06
CA ILE A 38 -9.92 1.23 -4.25
C ILE A 38 -9.69 -0.19 -4.79
N ALA A 39 -9.43 -1.16 -3.90
CA ALA A 39 -9.24 -2.56 -4.26
C ALA A 39 -10.49 -3.21 -4.89
N ARG A 40 -11.69 -2.76 -4.53
CA ARG A 40 -12.95 -3.25 -5.09
C ARG A 40 -13.29 -2.60 -6.42
N ASP A 41 -13.08 -1.29 -6.52
CA ASP A 41 -13.53 -0.48 -7.65
C ASP A 41 -12.54 -0.48 -8.83
N ASN A 42 -11.24 -0.71 -8.57
CA ASN A 42 -10.20 -0.65 -9.60
C ASN A 42 -9.54 -2.02 -9.82
N PHE A 43 -9.95 -2.72 -10.88
CA PHE A 43 -9.40 -4.02 -11.28
C PHE A 43 -7.89 -3.97 -11.60
N PHE A 44 -7.38 -2.83 -12.06
CA PHE A 44 -5.98 -2.67 -12.47
C PHE A 44 -5.03 -2.39 -11.30
N VAL A 45 -5.53 -2.17 -10.09
CA VAL A 45 -4.68 -1.92 -8.91
C VAL A 45 -4.07 -3.23 -8.44
N SER A 46 -2.75 -3.26 -8.33
CA SER A 46 -1.96 -4.42 -7.90
C SER A 46 -1.63 -4.37 -6.42
N TRP A 47 -1.38 -3.17 -5.90
CA TRP A 47 -0.99 -2.95 -4.52
C TRP A 47 -1.41 -1.57 -4.03
N ILE A 48 -1.56 -1.46 -2.71
CA ILE A 48 -1.90 -0.24 -2.00
C ILE A 48 -0.97 -0.10 -0.80
N GLN A 49 -0.44 1.09 -0.56
CA GLN A 49 0.45 1.39 0.55
C GLN A 49 -0.17 2.49 1.41
N ILE A 50 -0.13 2.28 2.72
CA ILE A 50 -0.57 3.27 3.70
C ILE A 50 0.68 3.74 4.45
N PHE A 51 1.01 5.02 4.32
CA PHE A 51 2.16 5.66 4.95
C PHE A 51 1.72 6.48 6.17
N ASP A 52 2.39 6.31 7.31
CA ASP A 52 2.20 7.11 8.51
C ASP A 52 3.27 8.21 8.57
N LYS A 53 2.85 9.46 8.36
CA LYS A 53 3.73 10.63 8.33
C LYS A 53 4.41 10.94 9.66
N VAL A 54 3.91 10.39 10.77
CA VAL A 54 4.44 10.67 12.12
C VAL A 54 5.52 9.65 12.50
N THR A 55 5.31 8.39 12.15
CA THR A 55 6.25 7.30 12.51
C THR A 55 7.20 6.94 11.39
N ASP A 56 7.01 7.50 10.18
CA ASP A 56 7.72 7.13 8.96
C ASP A 56 7.55 5.65 8.57
N GLU A 57 6.51 5.01 9.08
CA GLU A 57 6.20 3.61 8.79
C GLU A 57 5.24 3.49 7.62
N PHE A 58 5.43 2.48 6.79
CA PHE A 58 4.47 2.12 5.75
C PHE A 58 3.97 0.69 5.89
N SER A 59 2.70 0.49 5.56
CA SER A 59 2.08 -0.83 5.42
C SER A 59 1.66 -1.03 3.98
N THR A 60 2.28 -2.00 3.31
CA THR A 60 1.96 -2.36 1.92
C THR A 60 1.00 -3.55 1.88
N TYR A 61 0.00 -3.47 1.04
CA TYR A 61 -1.03 -4.48 0.80
C TYR A 61 -1.04 -4.83 -0.68
N SER A 62 -1.00 -6.12 -1.03
CA SER A 62 -1.38 -6.56 -2.36
C SER A 62 -2.90 -6.53 -2.49
N VAL A 63 -3.39 -6.22 -3.69
CA VAL A 63 -4.79 -6.47 -4.07
C VAL A 63 -4.83 -7.82 -4.76
N VAL A 64 -5.54 -8.79 -4.16
CA VAL A 64 -5.77 -10.13 -4.71
C VAL A 64 -7.25 -10.42 -4.57
N ASP A 65 -7.92 -10.79 -5.67
CA ASP A 65 -9.38 -11.03 -5.68
C ASP A 65 -10.20 -9.88 -5.08
N ARG A 66 -9.82 -8.64 -5.38
CA ARG A 66 -10.43 -7.40 -4.85
C ARG A 66 -10.37 -7.27 -3.32
N LYS A 67 -9.47 -8.01 -2.67
CA LYS A 67 -9.22 -7.96 -1.22
C LYS A 67 -7.80 -7.54 -0.93
N LEU A 68 -7.61 -6.85 0.20
CA LEU A 68 -6.29 -6.46 0.69
C LEU A 68 -5.61 -7.64 1.39
N LYS A 69 -4.46 -8.04 0.87
CA LYS A 69 -3.56 -8.99 1.51
C LYS A 69 -2.30 -8.26 1.97
N LYS A 70 -2.08 -8.15 3.28
CA LYS A 70 -0.89 -7.49 3.82
C LYS A 70 0.38 -8.17 3.29
N ARG A 71 1.30 -7.40 2.71
CA ARG A 71 2.65 -7.89 2.40
C ARG A 71 3.47 -7.79 3.67
N ASN A 72 3.90 -8.93 4.19
CA ASN A 72 5.00 -8.94 5.14
C ASN A 72 6.27 -8.81 4.32
N HIS A 73 6.89 -7.63 4.33
CA HIS A 73 8.30 -7.54 3.97
C HIS A 73 9.08 -8.27 5.07
N SER A 74 9.18 -9.60 4.98
CA SER A 74 10.26 -10.29 5.68
C SER A 74 11.54 -9.84 4.99
N CYS A 75 12.18 -8.82 5.55
CA CYS A 75 13.57 -8.53 5.24
C CYS A 75 14.37 -9.75 5.70
N ASN A 76 14.59 -10.73 4.81
CA ASN A 76 15.52 -11.81 5.06
C ASN A 76 16.93 -11.20 4.96
N THR A 77 17.41 -10.63 6.06
CA THR A 77 18.80 -10.16 6.21
C THR A 77 19.80 -11.32 6.34
N SER A 78 19.39 -12.56 6.09
CA SER A 78 20.18 -13.76 6.37
C SER A 78 21.20 -14.17 5.30
N ASN A 79 21.34 -13.47 4.17
CA ASN A 79 22.26 -13.88 3.09
C ASN A 79 23.45 -12.95 2.80
N PHE A 80 23.77 -11.99 3.68
CA PHE A 80 25.06 -11.31 3.65
C PHE A 80 25.97 -11.85 4.76
N ARG A 81 26.47 -13.08 4.57
CA ARG A 81 27.75 -13.51 5.14
C ARG A 81 28.73 -13.65 3.98
N THR A 82 29.53 -12.61 3.78
CA THR A 82 30.85 -12.70 3.11
C THR A 82 31.81 -13.52 3.95
#